data_AF-A0A258BXN7-F1
#
_entry.id   AF-A0A258BXN7-F1
#
_cell.length_a   1.000
_cell.length_b   1.000
_cell.length_c   1.000
_cell.angle_alpha   90.00
_cell.angle_beta   90.00
_cell.angle_gamma   90.00
#
_symmetry.space_group_name_H-M   'P 1'
#
loop_
_entity.id
_entity.type
_entity.pdbx_description
1 polymer ?
#
loop_
_entity_poly.entity_id
_entity_poly.type
_entity_poly.pdbx_seq_one_letter_code
_entity_poly.pdbx_strand_id
1 'polypeptide(L)'
;VLVFFGLLGRAAALNLENPVPLRWSDAFYSGNSQVAAVGLNPALFFYDTLKLEPVAFDEAATREHYEVVADYLGVTARDREALNFVREQGVQPHRLSSERPPNIVFVMLESLGTSAVGAYGNPLNPTPNLDRLAQDSWFFRHFYVPVTGTAKTVWASITGIPDVSREETATRNPFIARQHTLINNLEGYEKFYMIGGNAGWANINGLIRQSIDGVQLYEERHWQSPQVDVWGISDLDFFKESTRILGALPKDKPFFAYLQTSGNHRPFTIPKDNDGFQALDLPLEQVQEAGSRSVEQFNAVRLLDFNIGRLMELAKEQGFYDNTIFVLFGDHNTRISQIPHMAPAF
;
A
#
# COMPACT_ATOMS: atom_id res chain seq x y z
N VAL A 1 16.62 30.74 -20.97
CA VAL A 1 15.96 30.05 -22.11
C VAL A 1 15.78 28.56 -21.84
N LEU A 2 16.83 27.77 -21.59
CA LEU A 2 16.69 26.34 -21.24
C LEU A 2 15.89 26.10 -19.94
N VAL A 3 16.10 26.94 -18.91
CA VAL A 3 15.27 26.93 -17.69
C VAL A 3 13.80 27.21 -18.02
N PHE A 4 13.53 28.09 -18.97
CA PHE A 4 12.17 28.45 -19.40
C PHE A 4 11.50 27.30 -20.16
N PHE A 5 12.23 26.60 -21.04
CA PHE A 5 11.72 25.40 -21.73
C PHE A 5 11.56 24.17 -20.80
N GLY A 6 12.42 24.06 -19.77
CA GLY A 6 12.30 23.04 -18.73
C GLY A 6 11.07 23.25 -17.83
N LEU A 7 10.81 24.51 -17.44
CA LEU A 7 9.58 24.92 -16.72
C LEU A 7 8.29 24.62 -17.47
N LEU A 8 8.38 24.46 -18.80
CA LEU A 8 7.28 24.16 -19.69
C LEU A 8 7.16 22.66 -20.01
N GLY A 9 7.83 21.78 -19.25
CA GLY A 9 7.59 20.33 -19.29
C GLY A 9 7.94 19.62 -20.60
N ARG A 10 8.70 20.24 -21.52
CA ARG A 10 8.97 19.69 -22.86
C ARG A 10 10.42 19.23 -23.10
N ALA A 11 11.19 18.88 -22.07
CA ALA A 11 12.56 18.41 -22.27
C ALA A 11 12.67 17.15 -23.16
N ALA A 12 11.63 16.31 -23.22
CA ALA A 12 11.62 15.06 -24.00
C ALA A 12 10.84 15.12 -25.33
N ALA A 13 10.09 16.20 -25.60
CA ALA A 13 9.17 16.31 -26.75
C ALA A 13 9.18 17.72 -27.37
N LEU A 14 10.37 18.19 -27.75
CA LEU A 14 10.55 19.44 -28.50
C LEU A 14 10.14 19.24 -29.96
N ASN A 15 8.93 19.67 -30.33
CA ASN A 15 8.61 19.91 -31.74
C ASN A 15 9.30 21.22 -32.17
N LEU A 16 10.43 21.10 -32.86
CA LEU A 16 11.22 22.24 -33.35
C LEU A 16 10.45 23.13 -34.34
N GLU A 17 9.38 22.62 -34.95
CA GLU A 17 8.54 23.35 -35.90
C GLU A 17 7.39 24.12 -35.22
N ASN A 18 7.12 23.87 -33.93
CA ASN A 18 6.11 24.59 -33.16
C ASN A 18 6.62 24.90 -31.74
N PRO A 19 7.36 26.02 -31.56
CA PRO A 19 8.08 26.36 -30.34
C PRO A 19 7.18 26.88 -29.20
N VAL A 20 5.87 26.64 -29.27
CA VAL A 20 4.92 27.14 -28.29
C VAL A 20 5.12 26.39 -26.95
N PRO A 21 5.33 27.13 -25.85
CA PRO A 21 5.30 26.62 -24.47
C PRO A 21 4.16 25.64 -24.17
N LEU A 22 4.34 24.70 -23.23
CA LEU A 22 3.21 23.94 -22.67
C LEU A 22 2.17 24.93 -22.16
N ARG A 23 1.03 24.97 -22.84
CA ARG A 23 -0.08 25.83 -22.43
C ARG A 23 -0.77 25.17 -21.24
N TRP A 24 -1.24 25.99 -20.31
CA TRP A 24 -2.06 25.52 -19.19
C TRP A 24 -3.28 24.72 -19.69
N SER A 25 -3.85 25.08 -20.85
CA SER A 25 -4.94 24.35 -21.51
C SER A 25 -4.51 22.94 -21.91
N ASP A 26 -3.35 22.81 -22.55
CA ASP A 26 -2.84 21.53 -23.04
C ASP A 26 -2.43 20.64 -21.88
N ALA A 27 -1.87 21.23 -20.83
CA ALA A 27 -1.56 20.57 -19.58
C ALA A 27 -2.83 20.03 -18.89
N PHE A 28 -3.89 20.84 -18.83
CA PHE A 28 -5.18 20.47 -18.23
C PHE A 28 -5.85 19.32 -18.97
N TYR A 29 -5.81 19.31 -20.31
CA TYR A 29 -6.41 18.26 -21.13
C TYR A 29 -5.48 17.06 -21.42
N SER A 30 -4.25 17.07 -20.90
CA SER A 30 -3.27 16.00 -21.17
C SER A 30 -3.63 14.63 -20.55
N GLY A 31 -4.56 14.59 -19.59
CA GLY A 31 -4.84 13.41 -18.80
C GLY A 31 -3.71 13.00 -17.84
N ASN A 32 -2.61 13.78 -17.80
CA ASN A 32 -1.47 13.54 -16.92
C ASN A 32 -1.47 14.57 -15.78
N SER A 33 -1.71 14.10 -14.56
CA SER A 33 -1.82 14.94 -13.37
C SER A 33 -0.54 15.72 -13.03
N GLN A 34 0.64 15.16 -13.34
CA GLN A 34 1.92 15.85 -13.12
C GLN A 34 2.12 16.99 -14.12
N VAL A 35 1.77 16.77 -15.39
CA VAL A 35 1.81 17.81 -16.42
C VAL A 35 0.78 18.90 -16.11
N ALA A 36 -0.44 18.51 -15.72
CA ALA A 36 -1.48 19.44 -15.29
C ALA A 36 -1.05 20.29 -14.08
N ALA A 37 -0.39 19.68 -13.08
CA ALA A 37 0.13 20.40 -11.92
C ALA A 37 1.17 21.46 -12.33
N VAL A 38 2.18 21.09 -13.13
CA VAL A 38 3.17 22.05 -13.65
C VAL A 38 2.50 23.15 -14.46
N GLY A 39 1.48 22.83 -15.26
CA GLY A 39 0.71 23.83 -16.01
C GLY A 39 -0.11 24.80 -15.16
N LEU A 40 -0.60 24.37 -13.99
CA LEU A 40 -1.40 25.19 -13.08
C LEU A 40 -0.56 26.20 -12.30
N ASN A 41 0.60 25.79 -11.77
CA ASN A 41 1.44 26.65 -10.91
C ASN A 41 2.96 26.46 -11.15
N PRO A 42 3.48 26.75 -12.36
CA PRO A 42 4.85 26.39 -12.73
C PRO A 42 5.93 27.06 -11.86
N ALA A 43 5.72 28.32 -11.45
CA ALA A 43 6.65 29.04 -10.59
C ALA A 43 6.74 28.44 -9.17
N LEU A 44 5.59 28.01 -8.62
CA LEU A 44 5.53 27.37 -7.31
C LEU A 44 6.25 26.02 -7.34
N PHE A 45 5.94 25.17 -8.31
CA PHE A 45 6.58 23.85 -8.43
C PHE A 45 8.08 23.94 -8.69
N PHE A 46 8.53 24.95 -9.45
CA PHE A 46 9.95 25.21 -9.60
C PHE A 46 10.60 25.64 -8.30
N TYR A 47 10.00 26.60 -7.58
CA TYR A 47 10.50 27.04 -6.29
C TYR A 47 10.53 25.88 -5.28
N ASP A 48 9.51 25.02 -5.24
CA ASP A 48 9.49 23.84 -4.40
C ASP A 48 10.57 22.82 -4.81
N THR A 49 10.84 22.67 -6.11
CA THR A 49 11.96 21.85 -6.60
C THR A 49 13.31 22.40 -6.13
N LEU A 50 13.47 23.73 -6.08
CA LEU A 50 14.70 24.35 -5.58
C LEU A 50 14.91 24.13 -4.06
N LYS A 51 13.85 23.83 -3.30
CA LYS A 51 13.96 23.45 -1.88
C LYS A 51 14.42 22.00 -1.70
N LEU A 52 14.34 21.18 -2.74
CA LEU A 52 14.82 19.80 -2.69
C LEU A 52 16.34 19.80 -2.90
N GLU A 53 17.08 19.87 -1.79
CA GLU A 53 18.51 19.57 -1.83
C GLU A 53 18.70 18.05 -1.88
N PRO A 54 19.46 17.51 -2.86
CA PRO A 54 19.87 16.12 -2.82
C PRO A 54 20.84 15.95 -1.65
N VAL A 55 20.30 15.64 -0.48
CA VAL A 55 21.11 15.33 0.70
C VAL A 55 21.69 13.94 0.49
N ALA A 56 22.99 13.89 0.19
CA ALA A 56 23.75 12.65 0.28
C ALA A 56 23.73 12.16 1.75
N PHE A 57 23.76 10.85 1.96
CA PHE A 57 23.87 10.33 3.31
C PHE A 57 25.21 10.77 3.93
N ASP A 58 25.24 10.93 5.26
CA ASP A 58 26.49 11.19 5.98
C ASP A 58 27.30 9.89 6.05
N GLU A 59 28.37 9.83 5.24
CA GLU A 59 29.22 8.66 5.13
C GLU A 59 29.96 8.35 6.44
N ALA A 60 30.38 9.38 7.19
CA ALA A 60 31.08 9.21 8.45
C ALA A 60 30.13 8.61 9.51
N ALA A 61 28.92 9.17 9.63
CA ALA A 61 27.90 8.66 10.54
C ALA A 61 27.41 7.25 10.12
N THR A 62 27.26 7.00 8.81
CA THR A 62 26.89 5.66 8.30
C THR A 62 27.96 4.63 8.65
N ARG A 63 29.24 4.99 8.51
CA ARG A 63 30.37 4.14 8.90
C ARG A 63 30.45 3.95 10.41
N GLU A 64 30.14 4.97 11.21
CA GLU A 64 30.07 4.87 12.67
C GLU A 64 29.01 3.83 13.10
N HIS A 65 27.82 3.88 12.49
CA HIS A 65 26.69 3.02 12.85
C HIS A 65 26.55 1.74 12.03
N TYR A 66 27.52 1.45 11.16
CA TYR A 66 27.47 0.34 10.20
C TYR A 66 27.11 -1.00 10.87
N GLU A 67 27.79 -1.36 11.97
CA GLU A 67 27.57 -2.67 12.62
C GLU A 67 26.13 -2.83 13.13
N VAL A 68 25.55 -1.77 13.71
CA VAL A 68 24.17 -1.79 14.22
C VAL A 68 23.17 -2.01 13.09
N VAL A 69 23.38 -1.35 11.95
CA VAL A 69 22.50 -1.49 10.78
C VAL A 69 22.72 -2.83 10.08
N ALA A 70 23.96 -3.30 9.96
CA ALA A 70 24.31 -4.59 9.38
C ALA A 70 23.71 -5.75 10.21
N ASP A 71 23.76 -5.65 11.55
CA ASP A 71 23.10 -6.58 12.46
C ASP A 71 21.58 -6.58 12.24
N TYR A 72 20.95 -5.40 12.23
CA TYR A 72 19.51 -5.26 12.02
C TYR A 72 19.04 -5.85 10.68
N LEU A 73 19.78 -5.59 9.60
CA LEU A 73 19.45 -6.08 8.26
C LEU A 73 19.83 -7.56 8.05
N GLY A 74 20.62 -8.14 8.95
CA GLY A 74 21.12 -9.51 8.83
C GLY A 74 22.17 -9.67 7.72
N VAL A 75 23.04 -8.68 7.55
CA VAL A 75 24.15 -8.69 6.57
C VAL A 75 25.20 -9.70 7.02
N THR A 76 25.45 -10.71 6.18
CA THR A 76 26.37 -11.81 6.47
C THR A 76 27.80 -11.53 5.99
N ALA A 77 27.96 -10.98 4.79
CA ALA A 77 29.25 -10.59 4.24
C ALA A 77 29.52 -9.10 4.53
N ARG A 78 30.09 -8.79 5.70
CA ARG A 78 30.28 -7.41 6.16
C ARG A 78 31.54 -6.76 5.59
N ASP A 79 31.39 -5.52 5.14
CA ASP A 79 32.45 -4.61 4.72
C ASP A 79 32.04 -3.17 5.09
N ARG A 80 32.53 -2.75 6.26
CA ARG A 80 32.31 -1.42 6.83
C ARG A 80 32.94 -0.31 5.99
N GLU A 81 34.06 -0.58 5.32
CA GLU A 81 34.77 0.45 4.57
C GLU A 81 34.07 0.70 3.23
N ALA A 82 33.59 -0.36 2.59
CA ALA A 82 32.76 -0.26 1.39
C ALA A 82 31.28 0.06 1.67
N LEU A 83 30.85 0.09 2.94
CA LEU A 83 29.47 0.30 3.38
C LEU A 83 28.47 -0.64 2.69
N ASN A 84 28.78 -1.93 2.64
CA ASN A 84 27.89 -2.89 2.00
C ASN A 84 26.73 -3.30 2.93
N PHE A 85 25.50 -3.23 2.42
CA PHE A 85 24.29 -3.69 3.14
C PHE A 85 23.62 -4.85 2.41
N VAL A 86 24.40 -5.62 1.64
CA VAL A 86 23.90 -6.73 0.83
C VAL A 86 23.65 -7.93 1.73
N ARG A 87 22.41 -8.41 1.73
CA ARG A 87 22.03 -9.67 2.35
C ARG A 87 21.69 -10.70 1.27
N GLU A 88 22.38 -11.82 1.32
CA GLU A 88 22.06 -12.98 0.48
C GLU A 88 21.21 -13.98 1.26
N GLN A 89 20.07 -14.35 0.70
CA GLN A 89 19.21 -15.40 1.24
C GLN A 89 19.15 -16.55 0.24
N GLY A 90 19.75 -17.69 0.61
CA GLY A 90 19.68 -18.91 -0.18
C GLY A 90 18.25 -19.46 -0.30
N VAL A 91 18.03 -20.29 -1.31
CA VAL A 91 16.76 -21.00 -1.51
C VAL A 91 16.41 -21.81 -0.26
N GLN A 92 15.23 -21.57 0.30
CA GLN A 92 14.76 -22.32 1.46
C GLN A 92 14.39 -23.76 1.03
N PRO A 93 14.62 -24.78 1.89
CA PRO A 93 14.38 -26.18 1.55
C PRO A 93 12.89 -26.49 1.37
N HIS A 94 12.01 -25.64 1.91
CA HIS A 94 10.57 -25.78 1.81
C HIS A 94 10.08 -25.32 0.43
N ARG A 95 9.45 -26.24 -0.30
CA ARG A 95 8.78 -25.94 -1.56
C ARG A 95 7.29 -26.25 -1.41
N LEU A 96 6.46 -25.35 -1.94
CA LEU A 96 5.04 -25.65 -2.10
C LEU A 96 4.90 -26.76 -3.14
N SER A 97 4.09 -27.76 -2.82
CA SER A 97 3.71 -28.81 -3.77
C SER A 97 2.66 -28.25 -4.73
N SER A 98 3.10 -27.50 -5.75
CA SER A 98 2.24 -27.03 -6.83
C SER A 98 2.83 -27.35 -8.19
N GLU A 99 1.96 -27.72 -9.13
CA GLU A 99 2.33 -28.03 -10.52
C GLU A 99 2.76 -26.76 -11.30
N ARG A 100 2.34 -25.59 -10.83
CA ARG A 100 2.67 -24.29 -11.41
C ARG A 100 2.96 -23.25 -10.32
N PRO A 101 3.72 -22.19 -10.61
CA PRO A 101 3.92 -21.11 -9.66
C PRO A 101 2.57 -20.56 -9.15
N PRO A 102 2.37 -20.38 -7.83
CA PRO A 102 1.14 -19.83 -7.30
C PRO A 102 1.06 -18.33 -7.56
N ASN A 103 -0.17 -17.80 -7.64
CA ASN A 103 -0.35 -16.35 -7.55
C ASN A 103 -0.02 -15.89 -6.12
N ILE A 104 0.33 -14.63 -5.96
CA ILE A 104 0.60 -14.00 -4.65
C ILE A 104 -0.27 -12.76 -4.53
N VAL A 105 -1.14 -12.72 -3.53
CA VAL A 105 -2.05 -11.60 -3.29
C VAL A 105 -1.79 -11.03 -1.91
N PHE A 106 -1.24 -9.83 -1.86
CA PHE A 106 -1.10 -9.04 -0.65
C PHE A 106 -2.37 -8.21 -0.49
N VAL A 107 -2.96 -8.23 0.70
CA VAL A 107 -4.14 -7.44 1.05
C VAL A 107 -3.79 -6.61 2.26
N MET A 108 -3.60 -5.31 2.04
CA MET A 108 -3.34 -4.35 3.10
C MET A 108 -4.67 -3.81 3.64
N LEU A 109 -4.90 -4.05 4.92
CA LEU A 109 -6.13 -3.75 5.65
C LEU A 109 -5.99 -2.38 6.33
N GLU A 110 -6.63 -1.36 5.76
CA GLU A 110 -6.55 0.03 6.19
C GLU A 110 -6.94 0.18 7.66
N SER A 111 -6.08 0.83 8.43
CA SER A 111 -6.29 1.19 9.83
C SER A 111 -6.70 0.02 10.73
N LEU A 112 -6.36 -1.23 10.37
CA LEU A 112 -6.74 -2.42 11.12
C LEU A 112 -5.61 -2.88 12.06
N GLY A 113 -5.68 -2.43 13.32
CA GLY A 113 -4.82 -2.95 14.40
C GLY A 113 -5.39 -4.20 15.09
N THR A 114 -4.53 -4.94 15.78
CA THR A 114 -4.89 -6.17 16.52
C THR A 114 -6.01 -5.96 17.54
N SER A 115 -6.09 -4.79 18.16
CA SER A 115 -7.13 -4.46 19.14
C SER A 115 -8.55 -4.47 18.57
N ALA A 116 -8.71 -4.40 17.25
CA ALA A 116 -10.00 -4.43 16.59
C ALA A 116 -10.36 -5.81 16.02
N VAL A 117 -9.54 -6.85 16.27
CA VAL A 117 -9.68 -8.17 15.62
C VAL A 117 -10.01 -9.25 16.66
N GLY A 118 -11.04 -10.05 16.40
CA GLY A 118 -11.52 -11.11 17.30
C GLY A 118 -10.47 -12.18 17.60
N ALA A 119 -9.71 -12.60 16.60
CA ALA A 119 -8.63 -13.60 16.73
C ALA A 119 -7.49 -13.17 17.69
N TYR A 120 -7.38 -11.87 17.97
CA TYR A 120 -6.45 -11.30 18.95
C TYR A 120 -7.11 -11.03 20.32
N GLY A 121 -8.37 -11.40 20.52
CA GLY A 121 -9.08 -11.32 21.79
C GLY A 121 -10.03 -10.12 21.93
N ASN A 122 -10.44 -9.48 20.83
CA ASN A 122 -11.45 -8.42 20.92
C ASN A 122 -12.78 -8.97 21.50
N PRO A 123 -13.35 -8.38 22.57
CA PRO A 123 -14.51 -8.94 23.28
C PRO A 123 -15.82 -8.88 22.49
N LEU A 124 -15.92 -8.04 21.45
CA LEU A 124 -17.11 -7.92 20.61
C LEU A 124 -17.04 -8.74 19.31
N ASN A 125 -15.91 -9.40 19.07
CA ASN A 125 -15.66 -10.20 17.87
C ASN A 125 -16.17 -9.56 16.55
N PRO A 126 -15.67 -8.38 16.18
CA PRO A 126 -16.14 -7.67 14.98
C PRO A 126 -15.67 -8.30 13.67
N THR A 127 -14.77 -9.30 13.70
CA THR A 127 -14.07 -9.82 12.51
C THR A 127 -14.24 -11.33 12.28
N PRO A 128 -15.46 -11.87 12.19
CA PRO A 128 -15.67 -13.32 12.08
C PRO A 128 -14.99 -13.97 10.85
N ASN A 129 -14.84 -13.27 9.72
CA ASN A 129 -14.19 -13.84 8.54
C ASN A 129 -12.68 -13.96 8.72
N LEU A 130 -12.02 -12.91 9.21
CA LEU A 130 -10.60 -12.93 9.55
C LEU A 130 -10.31 -13.94 10.66
N ASP A 131 -11.21 -14.07 11.63
CA ASP A 131 -11.10 -15.04 12.72
C ASP A 131 -11.11 -16.49 12.20
N ARG A 132 -12.01 -16.79 11.27
CA ARG A 132 -12.03 -18.10 10.59
C ARG A 132 -10.76 -18.30 9.78
N LEU A 133 -10.32 -17.31 9.00
CA LEU A 133 -9.09 -17.38 8.22
C LEU A 133 -7.86 -17.62 9.12
N ALA A 134 -7.82 -17.01 10.31
CA ALA A 134 -6.73 -17.20 11.27
C ALA A 134 -6.66 -18.63 11.82
N GLN A 135 -7.78 -19.35 11.89
CA GLN A 135 -7.82 -20.77 12.27
C GLN A 135 -7.36 -21.69 11.12
N ASP A 136 -7.68 -21.31 9.89
CA ASP A 136 -7.41 -22.10 8.68
C ASP A 136 -6.04 -21.79 8.04
N SER A 137 -5.28 -20.82 8.57
CA SER A 137 -4.06 -20.27 7.95
C SER A 137 -2.89 -20.13 8.92
N TRP A 138 -1.73 -19.71 8.41
CA TRP A 138 -0.64 -19.26 9.27
C TRP A 138 -0.97 -17.91 9.90
N PHE A 139 -1.23 -17.93 11.21
CA PHE A 139 -1.58 -16.75 11.98
C PHE A 139 -0.42 -16.25 12.84
N PHE A 140 0.01 -15.01 12.58
CA PHE A 140 1.12 -14.37 13.26
C PHE A 140 0.62 -13.55 14.45
N ARG A 141 0.61 -14.16 15.65
CA ARG A 141 0.16 -13.52 16.90
C ARG A 141 0.98 -12.30 17.33
N HIS A 142 2.23 -12.23 16.89
CA HIS A 142 3.20 -11.20 17.25
C HIS A 142 3.74 -10.52 15.99
N PHE A 143 2.83 -10.00 15.17
CA PHE A 143 3.17 -9.22 13.98
C PHE A 143 3.12 -7.73 14.29
N TYR A 144 4.18 -7.01 13.93
CA TYR A 144 4.31 -5.58 14.18
C TYR A 144 4.72 -4.86 12.90
N VAL A 145 4.04 -3.75 12.61
CA VAL A 145 4.51 -2.79 11.61
C VAL A 145 5.54 -1.86 12.25
N PRO A 146 6.62 -1.51 11.55
CA PRO A 146 7.75 -0.82 12.17
C PRO A 146 7.42 0.62 12.57
N VAL A 147 6.49 1.27 11.86
CA VAL A 147 6.07 2.65 12.13
C VAL A 147 4.59 2.79 11.80
N THR A 148 3.90 3.69 12.51
CA THR A 148 2.50 4.02 12.22
C THR A 148 2.37 4.91 10.97
N GLY A 149 1.31 4.67 10.20
CA GLY A 149 0.94 5.47 9.03
C GLY A 149 1.04 4.70 7.72
N THR A 150 -0.03 4.73 6.92
CA THR A 150 -0.20 3.95 5.69
C THR A 150 0.98 4.08 4.73
N ALA A 151 1.45 5.30 4.45
CA ALA A 151 2.58 5.51 3.54
C ALA A 151 3.89 4.89 4.03
N LYS A 152 4.13 4.89 5.35
CA LYS A 152 5.31 4.26 5.95
C LYS A 152 5.23 2.74 5.88
N THR A 153 4.02 2.19 6.03
CA THR A 153 3.80 0.75 5.88
C THR A 153 3.90 0.30 4.43
N VAL A 154 3.37 1.06 3.47
CA VAL A 154 3.58 0.80 2.03
C VAL A 154 5.07 0.85 1.70
N TRP A 155 5.80 1.84 2.21
CA TRP A 155 7.26 1.87 2.04
C TRP A 155 7.92 0.58 2.56
N ALA A 156 7.62 0.17 3.79
CA ALA A 156 8.22 -1.00 4.40
C ALA A 156 7.82 -2.32 3.69
N SER A 157 6.56 -2.45 3.25
CA SER A 157 6.07 -3.66 2.59
C SER A 157 6.63 -3.83 1.17
N ILE A 158 6.93 -2.73 0.48
CA ILE A 158 7.51 -2.75 -0.87
C ILE A 158 9.04 -2.92 -0.83
N THR A 159 9.71 -2.25 0.10
CA THR A 159 11.18 -2.20 0.14
C THR A 159 11.82 -3.23 1.07
N GLY A 160 11.06 -3.74 2.05
CA GLY A 160 11.59 -4.57 3.13
C GLY A 160 12.36 -3.81 4.22
N ILE A 161 12.39 -2.47 4.17
CA ILE A 161 13.13 -1.60 5.10
C ILE A 161 12.17 -0.57 5.71
N PRO A 162 12.22 -0.30 7.04
CA PRO A 162 11.34 0.68 7.66
C PRO A 162 11.56 2.10 7.13
N ASP A 163 10.48 2.88 7.03
CA ASP A 163 10.55 4.32 6.74
C ASP A 163 11.03 5.08 7.99
N VAL A 164 12.29 5.49 7.97
CA VAL A 164 12.95 6.27 9.03
C VAL A 164 12.91 7.79 8.81
N SER A 165 12.18 8.29 7.81
CA SER A 165 12.07 9.73 7.56
C SER A 165 11.41 10.44 8.74
N ARG A 166 12.09 11.48 9.23
CA ARG A 166 11.64 12.34 10.35
C ARG A 166 10.59 13.36 9.93
N GLU A 167 10.69 13.83 8.70
CA GLU A 167 9.74 14.76 8.09
C GLU A 167 8.87 14.02 7.09
N GLU A 168 7.55 14.11 7.29
CA GLU A 168 6.55 13.45 6.47
C GLU A 168 6.83 11.94 6.28
N THR A 169 7.12 11.49 5.05
CA THR A 169 7.33 10.08 4.67
C THR A 169 8.39 9.94 3.59
N ALA A 170 9.12 8.83 3.59
CA ALA A 170 10.16 8.52 2.61
C ALA A 170 9.62 8.50 1.17
N THR A 171 8.37 8.09 1.00
CA THR A 171 7.65 8.06 -0.29
C THR A 171 7.59 9.43 -0.97
N ARG A 172 7.60 10.53 -0.19
CA ARG A 172 7.57 11.91 -0.71
C ARG A 172 8.94 12.41 -1.14
N ASN A 173 10.03 11.72 -0.81
CA ASN A 173 11.36 12.10 -1.22
C ASN A 173 11.65 11.51 -2.62
N PRO A 174 11.74 12.35 -3.68
CA PRO A 174 11.90 11.87 -5.04
C PRO A 174 13.26 11.24 -5.31
N PHE A 175 14.28 11.50 -4.49
CA PHE A 175 15.62 10.94 -4.66
C PHE A 175 15.73 9.48 -4.20
N ILE A 176 14.80 9.04 -3.36
CA ILE A 176 14.77 7.67 -2.83
C ILE A 176 13.52 6.90 -3.27
N ALA A 177 12.70 7.45 -4.17
CA ALA A 177 11.49 6.78 -4.64
C ALA A 177 11.78 5.51 -5.48
N ARG A 178 13.01 5.35 -6.01
CA ARG A 178 13.46 4.13 -6.67
C ARG A 178 14.23 3.24 -5.70
N GLN A 179 13.61 2.14 -5.29
CA GLN A 179 14.16 1.18 -4.34
C GLN A 179 14.31 -0.20 -4.98
N HIS A 180 15.23 -1.00 -4.43
CA HIS A 180 15.23 -2.43 -4.71
C HIS A 180 14.04 -3.09 -4.00
N THR A 181 13.39 -4.04 -4.67
CA THR A 181 12.25 -4.78 -4.13
C THR A 181 12.31 -6.24 -4.55
N LEU A 182 12.02 -7.14 -3.60
CA LEU A 182 11.95 -8.58 -3.86
C LEU A 182 10.82 -8.95 -4.82
N ILE A 183 9.84 -8.07 -5.02
CA ILE A 183 8.76 -8.27 -6.00
C ILE A 183 9.35 -8.39 -7.42
N ASN A 184 10.50 -7.77 -7.70
CA ASN A 184 11.13 -7.87 -9.01
C ASN A 184 11.74 -9.24 -9.31
N ASN A 185 12.02 -10.05 -8.28
CA ASN A 185 12.49 -11.42 -8.43
C ASN A 185 11.38 -12.41 -8.79
N LEU A 186 10.10 -11.97 -8.83
CA LEU A 186 8.99 -12.73 -9.38
C LEU A 186 9.02 -12.65 -10.92
N GLU A 187 10.02 -13.28 -11.53
CA GLU A 187 10.18 -13.32 -12.98
C GLU A 187 9.00 -14.05 -13.65
N GLY A 188 8.52 -13.49 -14.76
CA GLY A 188 7.38 -14.04 -15.51
C GLY A 188 6.00 -13.74 -14.93
N TYR A 189 5.91 -13.18 -13.72
CA TYR A 189 4.65 -12.77 -13.10
C TYR A 189 4.12 -11.46 -13.71
N GLU A 190 2.80 -11.37 -13.91
CA GLU A 190 2.15 -10.06 -14.01
C GLU A 190 2.13 -9.40 -12.63
N LYS A 191 2.36 -8.09 -12.55
CA LYS A 191 2.47 -7.38 -11.26
C LYS A 191 1.45 -6.26 -11.21
N PHE A 192 0.63 -6.25 -10.17
CA PHE A 192 -0.44 -5.28 -9.98
C PHE A 192 -0.28 -4.58 -8.63
N TYR A 193 -0.51 -3.26 -8.64
CA TYR A 193 -0.84 -2.51 -7.45
C TYR A 193 -2.22 -1.90 -7.67
N MET A 194 -3.14 -2.13 -6.74
CA MET A 194 -4.54 -1.74 -6.91
C MET A 194 -5.03 -1.08 -5.63
N ILE A 195 -5.64 0.10 -5.76
CA ILE A 195 -6.25 0.86 -4.66
C ILE A 195 -7.56 1.49 -5.15
N GLY A 196 -8.60 1.51 -4.32
CA GLY A 196 -9.90 2.10 -4.68
C GLY A 196 -9.84 3.61 -4.96
N GLY A 197 -8.93 4.32 -4.28
CA GLY A 197 -8.72 5.76 -4.40
C GLY A 197 -7.52 6.15 -5.26
N ASN A 198 -7.05 7.38 -5.06
CA ASN A 198 -5.88 7.92 -5.73
C ASN A 198 -4.59 7.32 -5.14
N ALA A 199 -3.59 6.94 -5.94
CA ALA A 199 -2.29 6.51 -5.41
C ALA A 199 -1.25 7.65 -5.35
N GLY A 200 -1.61 8.87 -5.75
CA GLY A 200 -0.73 10.04 -5.77
C GLY A 200 -0.58 10.74 -4.41
N TRP A 201 -1.48 10.48 -3.45
CA TRP A 201 -1.29 11.00 -2.10
C TRP A 201 0.03 10.45 -1.52
N ALA A 202 0.78 11.30 -0.83
CA ALA A 202 2.13 10.99 -0.34
C ALA A 202 3.11 10.41 -1.39
N ASN A 203 2.87 10.62 -2.69
CA ASN A 203 3.70 10.13 -3.79
C ASN A 203 3.89 8.60 -3.80
N ILE A 204 2.89 7.84 -3.32
CA ILE A 204 2.94 6.37 -3.32
C ILE A 204 3.12 5.83 -4.73
N ASN A 205 2.39 6.38 -5.71
CA ASN A 205 2.52 5.99 -7.11
C ASN A 205 3.95 6.14 -7.65
N GLY A 206 4.72 7.13 -7.16
CA GLY A 206 6.12 7.34 -7.49
C GLY A 206 6.99 6.18 -7.02
N LEU A 207 6.85 5.77 -5.74
CA LEU A 207 7.53 4.60 -5.19
C LEU A 207 7.22 3.34 -6.02
N ILE A 208 5.91 3.07 -6.22
CA ILE A 208 5.45 1.86 -6.88
C ILE A 208 5.96 1.76 -8.32
N ARG A 209 5.76 2.82 -9.13
CA ARG A 209 6.14 2.82 -10.55
C ARG A 209 7.65 2.81 -10.77
N GLN A 210 8.43 3.41 -9.87
CA GLN A 210 9.88 3.47 -10.02
C GLN A 210 10.60 2.24 -9.47
N SER A 211 10.01 1.55 -8.49
CA SER A 211 10.63 0.41 -7.82
C SER A 211 10.20 -0.94 -8.38
N ILE A 212 8.95 -1.09 -8.80
CA ILE A 212 8.41 -2.38 -9.26
C ILE A 212 8.40 -2.44 -10.79
N ASP A 213 9.26 -3.28 -11.36
CA ASP A 213 9.41 -3.42 -12.80
C ASP A 213 8.16 -4.01 -13.44
N GLY A 214 7.59 -3.29 -14.40
CA GLY A 214 6.42 -3.72 -15.17
C GLY A 214 5.08 -3.64 -14.42
N VAL A 215 5.03 -2.95 -13.28
CA VAL A 215 3.80 -2.85 -12.48
C VAL A 215 2.65 -2.15 -13.21
N GLN A 216 1.49 -2.77 -13.15
CA GLN A 216 0.22 -2.20 -13.57
C GLN A 216 -0.46 -1.56 -12.36
N LEU A 217 -0.47 -0.22 -12.31
CA LEU A 217 -1.10 0.54 -11.23
C LEU A 217 -2.56 0.87 -11.58
N TYR A 218 -3.49 0.26 -10.86
CA TYR A 218 -4.91 0.59 -10.86
C TYR A 218 -5.23 1.47 -9.64
N GLU A 219 -5.92 2.57 -9.92
CA GLU A 219 -6.27 3.64 -8.98
C GLU A 219 -7.55 4.31 -9.50
N GLU A 220 -8.14 5.22 -8.72
CA GLU A 220 -9.39 5.96 -8.93
C GLU A 220 -9.91 6.05 -10.37
N ARG A 221 -9.07 6.52 -11.32
CA ARG A 221 -9.46 6.72 -12.73
C ARG A 221 -9.81 5.46 -13.53
N HIS A 222 -9.48 4.28 -13.02
CA HIS A 222 -9.67 3.02 -13.76
C HIS A 222 -10.95 2.27 -13.36
N TRP A 223 -11.54 2.64 -12.22
CA TRP A 223 -12.71 1.98 -11.68
C TRP A 223 -14.00 2.48 -12.35
N GLN A 224 -14.95 1.57 -12.52
CA GLN A 224 -16.26 1.90 -13.11
C GLN A 224 -17.28 2.26 -12.04
N SER A 225 -17.18 1.67 -10.85
CA SER A 225 -18.05 1.98 -9.73
C SER A 225 -17.88 3.44 -9.28
N PRO A 226 -18.97 4.08 -8.81
CA PRO A 226 -18.91 5.45 -8.35
C PRO A 226 -18.11 5.57 -7.04
N GLN A 227 -17.47 6.71 -6.84
CA GLN A 227 -16.85 7.03 -5.56
C GLN A 227 -17.91 7.12 -4.47
N VAL A 228 -17.62 6.53 -3.33
CA VAL A 228 -18.49 6.59 -2.15
C VAL A 228 -18.10 7.74 -1.22
N ASP A 229 -16.80 8.09 -1.20
CA ASP A 229 -16.27 9.26 -0.50
C ASP A 229 -14.88 9.67 -1.06
N VAL A 230 -14.16 10.51 -0.30
CA VAL A 230 -12.84 11.05 -0.66
C VAL A 230 -11.73 9.99 -0.81
N TRP A 231 -11.95 8.76 -0.34
CA TRP A 231 -11.00 7.64 -0.43
C TRP A 231 -11.23 6.74 -1.66
N GLY A 232 -12.25 7.03 -2.46
CA GLY A 232 -12.54 6.37 -3.73
C GLY A 232 -13.80 5.52 -3.70
N ILE A 233 -13.77 4.40 -4.43
CA ILE A 233 -14.85 3.41 -4.45
C ILE A 233 -14.88 2.59 -3.15
N SER A 234 -15.98 1.89 -2.90
CA SER A 234 -16.07 1.00 -1.73
C SER A 234 -15.07 -0.18 -1.82
N ASP A 235 -14.63 -0.72 -0.68
CA ASP A 235 -13.77 -1.91 -0.67
C ASP A 235 -14.46 -3.12 -1.35
N LEU A 236 -15.78 -3.22 -1.26
CA LEU A 236 -16.56 -4.27 -1.94
C LEU A 236 -16.48 -4.14 -3.46
N ASP A 237 -16.76 -2.94 -4.00
CA ASP A 237 -16.67 -2.69 -5.43
C ASP A 237 -15.24 -2.84 -5.93
N PHE A 238 -14.28 -2.36 -5.14
CA PHE A 238 -12.86 -2.55 -5.39
C PHE A 238 -12.50 -4.02 -5.52
N PHE A 239 -12.96 -4.89 -4.61
CA PHE A 239 -12.75 -6.33 -4.73
C PHE A 239 -13.50 -6.94 -5.91
N LYS A 240 -14.75 -6.54 -6.21
CA LYS A 240 -15.50 -7.02 -7.38
C LYS A 240 -14.78 -6.70 -8.70
N GLU A 241 -14.26 -5.48 -8.84
CA GLU A 241 -13.56 -5.05 -10.07
C GLU A 241 -12.14 -5.62 -10.16
N SER A 242 -11.35 -5.56 -9.09
CA SER A 242 -9.97 -6.07 -9.07
C SER A 242 -9.92 -7.58 -9.31
N THR A 243 -10.77 -8.37 -8.66
CA THR A 243 -10.80 -9.83 -8.87
C THR A 243 -11.23 -10.21 -10.28
N ARG A 244 -12.09 -9.42 -10.94
CA ARG A 244 -12.44 -9.62 -12.35
C ARG A 244 -11.24 -9.40 -13.27
N ILE A 245 -10.43 -8.36 -13.00
CA ILE A 245 -9.20 -8.10 -13.75
C ILE A 245 -8.22 -9.27 -13.59
N LEU A 246 -7.98 -9.69 -12.34
CA LEU A 246 -7.06 -10.80 -12.03
C LEU A 246 -7.57 -12.14 -12.59
N GLY A 247 -8.89 -12.39 -12.52
CA GLY A 247 -9.54 -13.59 -13.02
C GLY A 247 -9.53 -13.74 -14.54
N ALA A 248 -9.44 -12.61 -15.27
CA ALA A 248 -9.37 -12.56 -16.72
C ALA A 248 -7.97 -12.89 -17.29
N LEU A 249 -6.95 -12.98 -16.45
CA LEU A 249 -5.61 -13.39 -16.88
C LEU A 249 -5.60 -14.84 -17.38
N PRO A 250 -4.71 -15.18 -18.34
CA PRO A 250 -4.50 -16.57 -18.74
C PRO A 250 -4.18 -17.44 -17.53
N LYS A 251 -4.81 -18.62 -17.43
CA LYS A 251 -4.70 -19.46 -16.22
C LYS A 251 -3.26 -19.93 -15.95
N ASP A 252 -2.43 -20.04 -16.96
CA ASP A 252 -1.01 -20.41 -16.90
C ASP A 252 -0.08 -19.23 -16.56
N LYS A 253 -0.60 -18.00 -16.53
CA LYS A 253 0.16 -16.79 -16.22
C LYS A 253 0.04 -16.45 -14.72
N PRO A 254 1.10 -16.63 -13.91
CA PRO A 254 1.04 -16.26 -12.50
C PRO A 254 1.04 -14.74 -12.34
N PHE A 255 0.49 -14.26 -11.23
CA PHE A 255 0.51 -12.84 -10.90
C PHE A 255 0.84 -12.56 -9.43
N PHE A 256 1.39 -11.37 -9.22
CA PHE A 256 1.49 -10.70 -7.93
C PHE A 256 0.51 -9.54 -7.92
N ALA A 257 -0.35 -9.45 -6.91
CA ALA A 257 -1.26 -8.34 -6.73
C ALA A 257 -1.18 -7.78 -5.32
N TYR A 258 -0.98 -6.47 -5.20
CA TYR A 258 -1.09 -5.73 -3.96
C TYR A 258 -2.42 -4.99 -3.95
N LEU A 259 -3.36 -5.44 -3.12
CA LEU A 259 -4.69 -4.85 -2.93
C LEU A 259 -4.67 -3.99 -1.67
N GLN A 260 -4.78 -2.68 -1.84
CA GLN A 260 -4.87 -1.73 -0.74
C GLN A 260 -6.33 -1.31 -0.54
N THR A 261 -6.89 -1.70 0.60
CA THR A 261 -8.20 -1.20 1.05
C THR A 261 -8.11 0.25 1.51
N SER A 262 -9.26 0.93 1.55
CA SER A 262 -9.36 2.31 2.05
C SER A 262 -10.61 2.56 2.90
N GLY A 263 -11.57 1.63 2.94
CA GLY A 263 -12.90 1.86 3.52
C GLY A 263 -12.91 2.03 5.04
N ASN A 264 -11.96 1.42 5.76
CA ASN A 264 -11.82 1.58 7.22
C ASN A 264 -11.09 2.88 7.61
N HIS A 265 -11.45 3.99 6.97
CA HIS A 265 -10.90 5.31 7.24
C HIS A 265 -12.05 6.32 7.45
N ARG A 266 -11.79 7.37 8.22
CA ARG A 266 -12.76 8.45 8.45
C ARG A 266 -13.20 9.07 7.11
N PRO A 267 -14.51 9.28 6.86
CA PRO A 267 -15.59 9.33 7.84
C PRO A 267 -16.28 7.99 8.16
N PHE A 268 -15.69 6.84 7.80
CA PHE A 268 -16.22 5.48 8.02
C PHE A 268 -17.52 5.24 7.25
N THR A 269 -17.51 5.62 5.97
CA THR A 269 -18.66 5.52 5.07
C THR A 269 -19.07 4.06 4.88
N ILE A 270 -20.32 3.75 5.19
CA ILE A 270 -20.94 2.46 4.84
C ILE A 270 -21.78 2.69 3.56
N PRO A 271 -21.39 2.09 2.43
CA PRO A 271 -22.14 2.22 1.17
C PRO A 271 -23.56 1.63 1.31
N LYS A 272 -24.50 2.19 0.53
CA LYS A 272 -25.88 1.67 0.46
C LYS A 272 -25.95 0.28 -0.16
N ASP A 273 -25.16 0.05 -1.20
CA ASP A 273 -24.96 -1.27 -1.79
C ASP A 273 -23.68 -1.87 -1.20
N ASN A 274 -23.84 -2.90 -0.38
CA ASN A 274 -22.75 -3.50 0.40
C ASN A 274 -22.92 -5.03 0.55
N ASP A 275 -23.60 -5.67 -0.42
CA ASP A 275 -23.94 -7.11 -0.41
C ASP A 275 -24.67 -7.57 0.87
N GLY A 276 -25.47 -6.69 1.47
CA GLY A 276 -26.35 -7.02 2.60
C GLY A 276 -25.73 -6.86 3.98
N PHE A 277 -24.54 -6.27 4.09
CA PHE A 277 -23.94 -5.90 5.37
C PHE A 277 -24.89 -5.03 6.21
N GLN A 278 -25.04 -5.41 7.49
CA GLN A 278 -25.87 -4.68 8.45
C GLN A 278 -24.99 -4.05 9.53
N ALA A 279 -25.05 -2.72 9.63
CA ALA A 279 -24.45 -1.97 10.72
C ALA A 279 -25.15 -2.31 12.05
N LEU A 280 -24.38 -2.31 13.13
CA LEU A 280 -24.91 -2.44 14.49
C LEU A 280 -24.93 -1.07 15.16
N ASP A 281 -26.01 -0.82 15.90
CA ASP A 281 -26.12 0.32 16.79
C ASP A 281 -25.86 -0.15 18.23
N LEU A 282 -24.57 -0.20 18.59
CA LEU A 282 -24.14 -0.55 19.94
C LEU A 282 -23.90 0.72 20.76
N PRO A 283 -24.11 0.67 22.09
CA PRO A 283 -23.71 1.77 22.97
C PRO A 283 -22.25 2.16 22.77
N LEU A 284 -21.97 3.46 22.75
CA LEU A 284 -20.61 4.00 22.56
C LEU A 284 -19.62 3.42 23.57
N GLU A 285 -20.03 3.31 24.84
CA GLU A 285 -19.21 2.75 25.92
C GLU A 285 -18.77 1.31 25.60
N GLN A 286 -19.69 0.48 25.10
CA GLN A 286 -19.40 -0.92 24.76
C GLN A 286 -18.35 -1.03 23.65
N VAL A 287 -18.45 -0.22 22.60
CA VAL A 287 -17.46 -0.26 21.51
C VAL A 287 -16.11 0.33 21.95
N GLN A 288 -16.12 1.29 22.89
CA GLN A 288 -14.92 1.87 23.49
C GLN A 288 -14.17 0.88 24.39
N GLU A 289 -14.88 0.07 25.18
CA GLU A 289 -14.28 -1.05 25.93
C GLU A 289 -13.60 -2.06 25.00
N ALA A 290 -14.18 -2.25 23.81
CA ALA A 290 -13.64 -3.05 22.72
C ALA A 290 -12.60 -2.31 21.85
N GLY A 291 -12.09 -1.15 22.27
CA GLY A 291 -10.99 -0.43 21.62
C GLY A 291 -11.37 0.40 20.38
N SER A 292 -12.65 0.51 20.03
CA SER A 292 -13.11 1.40 18.96
C SER A 292 -13.46 2.78 19.50
N ARG A 293 -13.10 3.86 18.80
CA ARG A 293 -13.34 5.23 19.27
C ARG A 293 -14.79 5.68 19.08
N SER A 294 -15.49 5.07 18.12
CA SER A 294 -16.88 5.37 17.79
C SER A 294 -17.59 4.15 17.21
N VAL A 295 -18.92 4.20 17.17
CA VAL A 295 -19.77 3.13 16.62
C VAL A 295 -19.56 3.00 15.10
N GLU A 296 -19.27 4.10 14.42
CA GLU A 296 -18.95 4.12 12.98
C GLU A 296 -17.61 3.42 12.71
N GLN A 297 -16.58 3.70 13.51
CA GLN A 297 -15.30 2.99 13.39
C GLN A 297 -15.49 1.48 13.62
N PHE A 298 -16.24 1.11 14.65
CA PHE A 298 -16.53 -0.29 14.93
C PHE A 298 -17.22 -0.98 13.74
N ASN A 299 -18.20 -0.32 13.12
CA ASN A 299 -18.86 -0.85 11.94
C ASN A 299 -17.99 -0.84 10.68
N ALA A 300 -17.06 0.10 10.53
CA ALA A 300 -16.11 0.09 9.42
C ALA A 300 -15.15 -1.11 9.49
N VAL A 301 -14.69 -1.48 10.69
CA VAL A 301 -13.92 -2.72 10.90
C VAL A 301 -14.76 -3.95 10.54
N ARG A 302 -16.03 -4.00 10.97
CA ARG A 302 -16.95 -5.09 10.61
C ARG A 302 -17.21 -5.17 9.10
N LEU A 303 -17.33 -4.03 8.43
CA LEU A 303 -17.52 -3.96 6.99
C LEU A 303 -16.26 -4.40 6.24
N LEU A 304 -15.08 -3.99 6.70
CA LEU A 304 -13.80 -4.47 6.17
C LEU A 304 -13.71 -5.99 6.25
N ASP A 305 -13.99 -6.58 7.42
CA ASP A 305 -14.02 -8.05 7.60
C ASP A 305 -15.02 -8.74 6.66
N PHE A 306 -16.24 -8.19 6.58
CA PHE A 306 -17.26 -8.70 5.66
C PHE A 306 -16.77 -8.70 4.20
N ASN A 307 -16.14 -7.61 3.78
CA ASN A 307 -15.58 -7.48 2.43
C ASN A 307 -14.39 -8.43 2.19
N ILE A 308 -13.62 -8.79 3.23
CA ILE A 308 -12.60 -9.84 3.12
C ILE A 308 -13.24 -11.22 2.90
N GLY A 309 -14.36 -11.52 3.57
CA GLY A 309 -15.16 -12.70 3.24
C GLY A 309 -15.56 -12.72 1.75
N ARG A 310 -16.09 -11.60 1.25
CA ARG A 310 -16.46 -11.44 -0.17
C ARG A 310 -15.26 -11.56 -1.12
N LEU A 311 -14.09 -11.01 -0.77
CA LEU A 311 -12.87 -11.17 -1.57
C LEU A 311 -12.50 -12.64 -1.75
N MET A 312 -12.58 -13.44 -0.69
CA MET A 312 -12.28 -14.88 -0.76
C MET A 312 -13.30 -15.63 -1.63
N GLU A 313 -14.57 -15.26 -1.57
CA GLU A 313 -15.64 -15.83 -2.40
C GLU A 313 -15.44 -15.45 -3.88
N LEU A 314 -15.21 -14.18 -4.16
CA LEU A 314 -14.93 -13.67 -5.51
C LEU A 314 -13.67 -14.35 -6.10
N ALA A 315 -12.61 -14.55 -5.32
CA ALA A 315 -11.42 -15.27 -5.80
C ALA A 315 -11.71 -16.72 -6.20
N LYS A 316 -12.65 -17.39 -5.51
CA LYS A 316 -13.13 -18.75 -5.86
C LYS A 316 -13.96 -18.71 -7.13
N GLU A 317 -14.89 -17.77 -7.23
CA GLU A 317 -15.74 -17.56 -8.41
C GLU A 317 -14.89 -17.27 -9.67
N GLN A 318 -13.83 -16.48 -9.53
CA GLN A 318 -12.88 -16.17 -10.60
C GLN A 318 -11.88 -17.32 -10.88
N GLY A 319 -11.90 -18.37 -10.06
CA GLY A 319 -11.12 -19.59 -10.26
C GLY A 319 -9.61 -19.40 -10.12
N PHE A 320 -9.17 -18.52 -9.22
CA PHE A 320 -7.75 -18.40 -8.87
C PHE A 320 -7.45 -18.73 -7.40
N TYR A 321 -8.46 -18.84 -6.53
CA TYR A 321 -8.29 -19.08 -5.09
C TYR A 321 -7.37 -20.27 -4.76
N ASP A 322 -7.60 -21.45 -5.36
CA ASP A 322 -6.92 -22.70 -4.96
C ASP A 322 -5.40 -22.71 -5.20
N ASN A 323 -4.90 -21.88 -6.13
CA ASN A 323 -3.46 -21.75 -6.43
C ASN A 323 -2.97 -20.32 -6.17
N THR A 324 -3.35 -19.76 -5.02
CA THR A 324 -2.96 -18.40 -4.61
C THR A 324 -2.53 -18.39 -3.16
N ILE A 325 -1.40 -17.73 -2.89
CA ILE A 325 -0.97 -17.37 -1.55
C ILE A 325 -1.58 -16.00 -1.23
N PHE A 326 -2.46 -15.96 -0.23
CA PHE A 326 -2.99 -14.70 0.30
C PHE A 326 -2.21 -14.27 1.54
N VAL A 327 -1.78 -13.02 1.58
CA VAL A 327 -1.11 -12.38 2.72
C VAL A 327 -1.94 -11.19 3.15
N LEU A 328 -2.60 -11.30 4.31
CA LEU A 328 -3.44 -10.25 4.87
C LEU A 328 -2.71 -9.60 6.06
N PHE A 329 -2.64 -8.28 6.08
CA PHE A 329 -2.01 -7.55 7.19
C PHE A 329 -2.61 -6.16 7.35
N GLY A 330 -2.69 -5.70 8.60
CA GLY A 330 -3.03 -4.32 8.93
C GLY A 330 -1.85 -3.39 8.67
N ASP A 331 -2.12 -2.19 8.16
CA ASP A 331 -1.07 -1.21 7.87
C ASP A 331 -0.61 -0.46 9.13
N HIS A 332 -1.51 -0.17 10.07
CA HIS A 332 -1.22 0.31 11.41
C HIS A 332 -2.44 0.21 12.32
N ASN A 333 -2.23 0.32 13.64
CA ASN A 333 -3.35 0.55 14.54
C ASN A 333 -3.89 1.99 14.36
N THR A 334 -5.17 2.19 14.65
CA THR A 334 -5.67 3.56 14.86
C THR A 334 -5.02 4.12 16.13
N ARG A 335 -4.90 5.46 16.24
CA ARG A 335 -4.18 6.12 17.35
C ARG A 335 -4.89 5.90 18.72
N ILE A 336 -4.95 4.68 19.24
CA ILE A 336 -5.67 4.37 20.48
C ILE A 336 -4.73 4.57 21.66
N SER A 337 -5.16 5.34 22.67
CA SER A 337 -4.39 5.60 23.89
C SER A 337 -4.69 4.61 25.01
N GLN A 338 -5.83 3.91 24.98
CA GLN A 338 -6.25 2.92 25.96
C GLN A 338 -6.99 1.77 25.28
N ILE A 339 -6.51 0.54 25.49
CA ILE A 339 -7.13 -0.69 24.98
C ILE A 339 -7.46 -1.56 26.21
N PRO A 340 -8.63 -1.40 26.85
CA PRO A 340 -8.91 -2.02 28.16
C PRO A 340 -8.80 -3.55 28.16
N HIS A 341 -9.13 -4.18 27.04
CA HIS A 341 -9.14 -5.64 26.89
C HIS A 341 -7.79 -6.23 26.42
N MET A 342 -6.78 -5.40 26.16
CA MET A 342 -5.46 -5.84 25.71
C MET A 342 -4.39 -5.22 26.60
N ALA A 343 -3.68 -6.05 27.35
CA ALA A 343 -2.54 -5.57 28.12
C ALA A 343 -1.50 -4.93 27.17
N PRO A 344 -0.77 -3.89 27.59
CA PRO A 344 0.30 -3.34 26.77
C PRO A 344 1.29 -4.45 26.43
N ALA A 345 1.64 -4.58 25.15
CA ALA A 345 2.74 -5.43 24.74
C ALA A 345 4.03 -4.78 25.26
N PHE A 346 4.57 -5.31 26.37
CA PHE A 346 5.86 -4.91 26.93
C PHE A 346 6.97 -5.80 26.40
#